data_AF-A0A7Y2XFU3-F1
#
_entry.id   AF-A0A7Y2XFU3-F1
#
_cell.length_a   1.000
_cell.length_b   1.000
_cell.length_c   1.000
_cell.angle_alpha   90.00
_cell.angle_beta   90.00
_cell.angle_gamma   90.00
#
_symmetry.space_group_name_H-M   'P 1'
#
loop_
_entity.id
_entity.type
_entity.pdbx_description
1 polymer ?
#
loop_
_entity_poly.entity_id
_entity_poly.type
_entity_poly.pdbx_seq_one_letter_code
_entity_poly.pdbx_strand_id
1 'polypeptide(L)'
;MSGILALDRLRLGERFDEWLLERLRRRRGPTQLPLTFEYRHIYVLPTNFGFWFGVLLVLMTLGGLNFNNNMTLLLGFMISAIALLTTLLAYRNLVGITLSGI
;
A
#
# COMPACT_ATOMS: atom_id res chain seq x y z
N MET A 1 -15.61 -23.34 21.34
CA MET A 1 -14.32 -22.68 21.69
C MET A 1 -13.52 -22.47 20.40
N SER A 2 -14.06 -21.68 19.47
CA SER A 2 -13.58 -21.62 18.06
C SER A 2 -14.13 -20.39 17.30
N GLY A 3 -14.36 -19.27 17.99
CA GLY A 3 -14.96 -18.06 17.40
C GLY A 3 -14.17 -16.76 17.60
N ILE A 4 -13.07 -16.81 18.36
CA ILE A 4 -12.41 -15.58 18.86
C ILE A 4 -11.23 -15.14 17.98
N LEU A 5 -10.63 -16.06 17.19
CA LEU A 5 -9.44 -15.77 16.38
C LEU A 5 -9.75 -15.14 14.99
N ALA A 6 -11.01 -15.13 14.56
CA ALA A 6 -11.42 -14.54 13.28
C ALA A 6 -11.71 -13.03 13.37
N LEU A 7 -12.09 -12.53 14.55
CA LEU A 7 -12.48 -11.14 14.75
C LEU A 7 -11.30 -10.19 15.02
N ASP A 8 -10.15 -10.73 15.42
CA ASP A 8 -8.97 -9.93 15.77
C ASP A 8 -8.17 -9.49 14.51
N ARG A 9 -8.25 -10.26 13.42
CA ARG A 9 -7.56 -9.94 12.16
C ARG A 9 -8.22 -8.81 11.35
N LEU A 10 -9.51 -8.53 11.57
CA LEU A 10 -10.24 -7.48 10.88
C LEU A 10 -10.11 -6.10 11.57
N ARG A 11 -9.63 -6.05 12.83
CA ARG A 11 -9.57 -4.83 13.64
C ARG A 11 -8.25 -4.07 13.59
N LEU A 12 -7.17 -4.69 13.08
CA LEU A 12 -5.85 -4.07 12.97
C LEU A 12 -5.77 -3.04 11.81
N GLY A 13 -6.45 -3.30 10.70
CA GLY A 13 -6.48 -2.40 9.53
C GLY A 13 -7.24 -1.11 9.82
N GLU A 14 -8.44 -1.21 10.42
CA GLU A 14 -9.31 -0.05 10.65
C GLU A 14 -8.70 0.98 11.61
N ARG A 15 -7.96 0.55 12.63
CA ARG A 15 -7.28 1.49 13.54
C ARG A 15 -6.11 2.22 12.87
N PHE A 16 -5.43 1.56 11.94
CA PHE A 16 -4.32 2.15 11.19
C PHE A 16 -4.84 3.12 10.13
N ASP A 17 -5.92 2.75 9.46
CA ASP A 17 -6.62 3.58 8.48
C ASP A 17 -7.29 4.78 9.14
N GLU A 18 -7.96 4.60 10.28
CA GLU A 18 -8.51 5.71 11.08
C GLU A 18 -7.39 6.62 11.59
N TRP A 19 -6.29 6.07 12.11
CA TRP A 19 -5.15 6.89 12.52
C TRP A 19 -4.52 7.66 11.35
N LEU A 20 -4.41 7.04 10.18
CA LEU A 20 -3.94 7.69 8.94
C LEU A 20 -4.92 8.78 8.51
N LEU A 21 -6.21 8.48 8.41
CA LEU A 21 -7.26 9.40 8.01
C LEU A 21 -7.40 10.57 8.99
N GLU A 22 -7.31 10.33 10.29
CA GLU A 22 -7.33 11.35 11.35
C GLU A 22 -6.09 12.26 11.23
N ARG A 23 -4.92 11.68 10.96
CA ARG A 23 -3.67 12.43 10.76
C ARG A 23 -3.66 13.23 9.46
N LEU A 24 -4.34 12.72 8.43
CA LEU A 24 -4.55 13.40 7.14
C LEU A 24 -5.56 14.55 7.28
N ARG A 25 -6.66 14.32 8.00
CA ARG A 25 -7.75 15.27 8.22
C ARG A 25 -7.32 16.43 9.11
N ARG A 26 -6.46 16.20 10.11
CA ARG A 26 -5.84 17.29 10.92
C ARG A 26 -4.97 18.26 10.11
N ARG A 27 -4.45 17.86 8.94
CA ARG A 27 -3.71 18.77 8.05
C ARG A 27 -4.59 19.46 7.01
N ARG A 28 -5.89 19.16 6.98
CA ARG A 28 -6.83 19.56 5.92
C ARG A 28 -7.73 20.69 6.44
N GLY A 29 -7.35 21.94 6.18
CA GLY A 29 -8.30 23.05 6.19
C GLY A 29 -9.33 22.91 5.06
N PRO A 30 -10.43 23.70 5.06
CA PRO A 30 -11.51 23.59 4.08
C PRO A 30 -11.00 23.76 2.64
N THR A 31 -11.15 22.71 1.84
CA THR A 31 -10.71 22.64 0.44
C THR A 31 -11.65 23.49 -0.43
N GLN A 32 -11.18 24.65 -0.92
CA GLN A 32 -11.86 25.43 -1.95
C GLN A 32 -11.33 25.02 -3.33
N LEU A 33 -12.24 24.79 -4.29
CA LEU A 33 -11.89 24.60 -5.69
C LEU A 33 -11.38 25.92 -6.29
N PRO A 34 -10.47 25.90 -7.29
CA PRO A 34 -9.88 24.74 -7.97
C PRO A 34 -8.71 24.11 -7.21
N LEU A 35 -8.71 22.77 -7.08
CA LEU A 35 -7.67 22.03 -6.37
C LEU A 35 -6.68 21.39 -7.35
N THR A 36 -5.45 21.89 -7.36
CA THR A 36 -4.30 21.20 -7.95
C THR A 36 -3.82 20.14 -6.96
N PHE A 37 -3.79 18.86 -7.35
CA PHE A 37 -3.21 17.82 -6.50
C PHE A 37 -1.68 17.98 -6.42
N GLU A 38 -1.21 18.76 -5.45
CA GLU A 38 0.21 18.81 -5.10
C GLU A 38 0.69 17.46 -4.50
N TYR A 39 1.99 17.17 -4.63
CA TYR A 39 2.69 15.96 -4.14
C TYR A 39 2.31 15.52 -2.71
N ARG A 40 1.92 16.45 -1.82
CA ARG A 40 1.52 16.19 -0.44
C ARG A 40 0.13 15.56 -0.26
N HIS A 41 -0.63 15.39 -1.34
CA HIS A 41 -2.02 14.91 -1.29
C HIS A 41 -2.22 13.44 -1.70
N ILE A 42 -1.18 12.77 -2.21
CA ILE A 42 -1.31 11.41 -2.76
C ILE A 42 -0.71 10.42 -1.77
N TYR A 43 -1.54 9.51 -1.28
CA TYR A 43 -1.16 8.47 -0.34
C TYR A 43 -1.42 7.11 -0.97
N VAL A 44 -0.40 6.26 -0.99
CA VAL A 44 -0.54 4.84 -1.36
C VAL A 44 -0.88 4.08 -0.09
N LEU A 45 -2.14 3.66 0.05
CA LEU A 45 -2.60 2.89 1.19
C LEU A 45 -2.32 1.39 0.99
N PRO A 46 -1.84 0.68 2.03
CA PRO A 46 -1.64 -0.76 1.94
C PRO A 46 -3.01 -1.46 1.88
N THR A 47 -3.38 -1.99 0.72
CA THR A 47 -4.59 -2.80 0.59
C THR A 47 -4.40 -4.16 1.28
N ASN A 48 -5.49 -4.78 1.75
CA ASN A 48 -5.45 -6.14 2.32
C ASN A 48 -4.77 -7.14 1.38
N PHE A 49 -5.04 -7.02 0.07
CA PHE A 49 -4.40 -7.82 -0.96
C PHE A 49 -2.88 -7.56 -1.04
N GLY A 50 -2.47 -6.29 -1.07
CA GLY A 50 -1.06 -5.92 -1.11
C GLY A 50 -0.27 -6.42 0.11
N PHE A 51 -0.89 -6.44 1.29
CA PHE A 51 -0.29 -7.01 2.49
C PHE A 51 -0.03 -8.52 2.34
N TRP A 52 -1.05 -9.30 1.96
CA TRP A 52 -0.88 -10.75 1.74
C TRP A 52 0.12 -11.07 0.63
N PHE A 53 0.10 -10.29 -0.44
CA PHE A 53 1.07 -10.39 -1.51
C PHE A 53 2.51 -10.14 -1.01
N GLY A 54 2.72 -9.11 -0.18
CA GLY A 54 4.01 -8.83 0.45
C GLY A 54 4.49 -9.97 1.36
N VAL A 55 3.58 -10.55 2.15
CA VAL A 55 3.88 -11.73 2.98
C VAL A 55 4.30 -12.91 2.11
N LEU A 56 3.55 -13.20 1.05
CA LEU A 56 3.88 -14.28 0.11
C LEU A 56 5.25 -14.07 -0.54
N LEU A 57 5.56 -12.83 -0.97
CA LEU A 57 6.87 -12.49 -1.52
C LEU A 57 8.01 -12.76 -0.53
N VAL A 58 7.84 -12.34 0.73
CA VAL A 58 8.84 -12.59 1.78
C VAL A 58 9.03 -14.09 1.99
N LEU A 59 7.94 -14.86 2.09
CA LEU A 59 8.01 -16.32 2.23
C LEU A 59 8.70 -16.98 1.04
N MET A 60 8.41 -16.53 -0.18
CA MET A 60 9.04 -17.05 -1.41
C MET A 60 10.56 -16.76 -1.42
N THR A 61 10.97 -15.54 -1.07
CA THR A 61 12.39 -15.18 -0.99
C THR A 61 13.11 -15.96 0.12
N LEU A 62 12.51 -16.10 1.31
CA LEU A 62 13.06 -16.91 2.39
C LEU A 62 13.16 -18.39 2.02
N GLY A 63 12.17 -18.93 1.31
CA GLY A 63 12.22 -20.29 0.77
C GLY A 63 13.35 -20.46 -0.24
N GLY A 64 13.52 -19.48 -1.15
CA GLY A 64 14.65 -19.43 -2.08
C GLY A 64 16.00 -19.40 -1.38
N LEU A 65 16.13 -18.62 -0.30
CA LEU A 65 17.35 -18.55 0.52
C LEU A 65 17.61 -19.88 1.25
N ASN A 66 16.57 -20.50 1.79
CA ASN A 66 16.69 -21.74 2.55
C ASN A 66 17.18 -22.92 1.69
N PHE A 67 16.63 -23.05 0.48
CA PHE A 67 16.99 -24.13 -0.44
C PHE A 67 18.13 -23.78 -1.41
N ASN A 68 18.80 -22.63 -1.23
CA ASN A 68 19.79 -22.09 -2.17
C ASN A 68 19.29 -22.07 -3.63
N ASN A 69 18.00 -21.76 -3.81
CA ASN A 69 17.33 -21.74 -5.11
C ASN A 69 17.42 -20.35 -5.73
N ASN A 70 18.49 -20.13 -6.51
CA ASN A 70 18.77 -18.87 -7.18
C ASN A 70 17.66 -18.42 -8.16
N MET A 71 16.93 -19.35 -8.79
CA MET A 71 15.82 -19.00 -9.69
C MET A 71 14.65 -18.42 -8.91
N THR A 72 14.29 -19.02 -7.77
CA THR A 72 13.25 -18.48 -6.88
C THR A 72 13.63 -17.11 -6.35
N LEU A 73 14.89 -16.89 -5.99
CA LEU A 73 15.39 -15.58 -5.55
C LEU A 73 15.30 -14.53 -6.65
N LEU A 74 15.74 -14.87 -7.87
CA LEU A 74 15.63 -13.99 -9.04
C LEU A 74 14.18 -13.56 -9.27
N LEU A 75 13.25 -14.53 -9.28
CA LEU A 75 11.83 -14.25 -9.47
C LEU A 75 11.25 -13.39 -8.33
N GLY A 76 11.56 -13.72 -7.08
CA GLY A 76 11.10 -12.95 -5.92
C GLY A 76 11.57 -11.49 -5.99
N PHE A 77 12.85 -11.27 -6.28
CA PHE A 77 13.39 -9.91 -6.44
C PHE A 77 12.79 -9.20 -7.65
N MET A 78 12.64 -9.87 -8.79
CA MET A 78 12.07 -9.27 -10.00
C MET A 78 10.63 -8.81 -9.78
N ILE A 79 9.80 -9.66 -9.16
CA ILE A 79 8.40 -9.32 -8.84
C ILE A 79 8.36 -8.17 -7.82
N SER A 80 9.24 -8.19 -6.81
CA SER A 80 9.31 -7.10 -5.82
C SER A 80 9.69 -5.76 -6.46
N ALA A 81 10.65 -5.76 -7.39
CA ALA A 81 11.06 -4.57 -8.11
C ALA A 81 9.93 -4.02 -8.99
N ILE A 82 9.21 -4.90 -9.70
CA ILE A 82 8.04 -4.53 -10.50
C ILE A 82 6.96 -3.90 -9.62
N ALA A 83 6.65 -4.51 -8.46
CA ALA A 83 5.63 -4.00 -7.55
C ALA A 83 5.98 -2.60 -7.00
N LEU A 84 7.25 -2.36 -6.67
CA LEU A 84 7.72 -1.06 -6.24
C LEU A 84 7.65 -0.02 -7.37
N LEU A 85 8.06 -0.42 -8.57
CA LEU A 85 8.06 0.46 -9.74
C LEU A 85 6.64 0.85 -10.15
N THR A 86 5.71 -0.10 -10.24
CA THR A 86 4.30 0.19 -10.58
C THR A 86 3.66 1.11 -9.55
N THR A 87 3.96 0.92 -8.26
CA THR A 87 3.50 1.82 -7.19
C THR A 87 4.03 3.24 -7.38
N LEU A 88 5.32 3.39 -7.72
CA LEU A 88 5.92 4.69 -8.00
C LEU A 88 5.33 5.36 -9.24
N LEU A 89 5.12 4.60 -10.33
CA LEU A 89 4.47 5.14 -11.53
C LEU A 89 3.02 5.56 -11.24
N ALA A 90 2.27 4.76 -10.49
CA ALA A 90 0.90 5.12 -10.09
C ALA A 90 0.89 6.42 -9.29
N TYR A 91 1.81 6.56 -8.33
CA TYR A 91 1.98 7.81 -7.60
C TYR A 91 2.29 8.99 -8.52
N ARG A 92 3.27 8.84 -9.43
CA ARG A 92 3.64 9.91 -10.38
C ARG A 92 2.52 10.26 -11.36
N ASN A 93 1.71 9.29 -11.77
CA ASN A 93 0.57 9.52 -12.66
C ASN A 93 -0.57 10.29 -11.96
N LEU A 94 -0.71 10.12 -10.65
CA LEU A 94 -1.72 10.84 -9.85
C LEU A 94 -1.25 12.27 -9.53
N VAL A 95 0.06 12.49 -9.41
CA VAL A 95 0.66 13.79 -9.18
C VAL A 95 0.40 14.69 -10.39
N GLY A 96 -0.16 15.88 -10.16
CA GLY A 96 -0.36 16.87 -11.22
C GLY A 96 -1.70 16.75 -11.95
N ILE A 97 -2.57 15.81 -11.56
CA ILE A 97 -3.97 15.83 -11.98
C ILE A 97 -4.63 17.08 -11.39
N THR A 98 -5.30 17.86 -12.23
CA THR A 98 -6.10 19.02 -11.82
C THR A 98 -7.58 18.66 -11.92
N LEU A 99 -8.30 18.66 -10.80
CA LEU A 99 -9.75 18.52 -10.80
C LEU A 99 -10.37 19.90 -11.04
N SER A 100 -10.89 20.12 -12.24
CA SER A 100 -11.83 21.21 -12.53
C SER A 100 -13.24 20.66 -12.36
N GLY A 101 -14.03 21.25 -11.45
CA GLY A 101 -15.45 20.95 -11.32
C GLY A 101 -16.18 21.24 -12.65
N ILE A 102 -17.19 20.43 -12.95
CA ILE A 102 -18.10 20.60 -14.08
C ILE A 102 -19.27 21.47 -13.63
#